data_AF-A0A8S3E509-F1
#
_entry.id   AF-A0A8S3E509-F1
#
_cell.length_a   1.000
_cell.length_b   1.000
_cell.length_c   1.000
_cell.angle_alpha   90.00
_cell.angle_beta   90.00
_cell.angle_gamma   90.00
#
_symmetry.space_group_name_H-M   'P 1'
#
loop_
_entity.id
_entity.type
_entity.pdbx_description
1 polymer ?
#
loop_
_entity_poly.entity_id
_entity_poly.type
_entity_poly.pdbx_seq_one_letter_code
_entity_poly.pdbx_strand_id
1 'polypeptide(L)'
;FCQRGQALIEKLLSINNDNNLEFLAYSLRLLPYLHVFTRGENAWTQRILEHLFRTITTERQMVSRSNPLQKQANCLIDLCLNYGHTIVIYFNDLFKVTQGLVRQQTSTEQQTKLAGWQWSILVECLAILLNHFESFEQKAIFINELVQPFAQILSKFDLHVNDLQSFIGYIGLKPTPDAISTSNQRLIFLSIHILCGLLRRITLPTDPTICSNGGYQETFDGIVFIRNPAAPIFIQLTHCLFKLLTYCHALHSPDSPLSKSSLSFLLTMTDADKAVYLQQQDNNDDVNILSTTQANSPILSTNDRRLHNRFSSFLDRLEILIGTYLTLKPDLYKLKDSLNIIGTTLFSSL
;
A
#
# COMPACT_ATOMS: atom_id res chain seq x y z
N PHE A 1 17.28 5.57 -35.27
CA PHE A 1 17.33 5.04 -33.89
C PHE A 1 15.96 5.11 -33.22
N CYS A 2 15.35 6.29 -33.04
CA CYS A 2 14.02 6.44 -32.42
C CYS A 2 12.90 5.62 -33.09
N GLN A 3 12.82 5.60 -34.42
CA GLN A 3 11.83 4.78 -35.15
C GLN A 3 11.92 3.27 -34.82
N ARG A 4 13.13 2.74 -34.58
CA ARG A 4 13.30 1.33 -34.18
C ARG A 4 12.80 1.09 -32.77
N GLY A 5 13.05 2.04 -31.86
CA GLY A 5 12.52 2.01 -30.49
C GLY A 5 10.99 2.09 -30.47
N GLN A 6 10.39 3.02 -31.23
CA GLN A 6 8.94 3.13 -31.39
C GLN A 6 8.33 1.86 -31.98
N ALA A 7 8.93 1.26 -33.01
CA ALA A 7 8.48 -0.02 -33.56
C ALA A 7 8.53 -1.18 -32.53
N LEU A 8 9.52 -1.17 -31.63
CA LEU A 8 9.57 -2.14 -30.53
C LEU A 8 8.46 -1.89 -29.51
N ILE A 9 8.19 -0.63 -29.16
CA ILE A 9 7.08 -0.25 -28.28
C ILE A 9 5.75 -0.76 -28.86
N GLU A 10 5.49 -0.57 -30.17
CA GLU A 10 4.26 -1.08 -30.79
C GLU A 10 4.08 -2.59 -30.65
N LYS A 11 5.16 -3.33 -30.88
CA LYS A 11 5.14 -4.78 -30.70
C LYS A 11 4.83 -5.15 -29.25
N LEU A 12 5.42 -4.45 -28.28
CA LEU A 12 5.15 -4.71 -26.86
C LEU A 12 3.70 -4.38 -26.47
N LEU A 13 3.16 -3.25 -26.94
CA LEU A 13 1.78 -2.84 -26.66
C LEU A 13 0.73 -3.80 -27.26
N SER A 14 1.09 -4.56 -28.30
CA SER A 14 0.22 -5.58 -28.89
C SER A 14 0.10 -6.85 -28.04
N ILE A 15 1.00 -7.06 -27.07
CA ILE A 15 1.01 -8.24 -26.21
C ILE A 15 -0.08 -8.12 -25.14
N ASN A 16 -1.20 -8.80 -25.34
CA ASN A 16 -2.29 -8.90 -24.35
C ASN A 16 -2.47 -10.32 -23.81
N ASN A 17 -1.42 -11.15 -23.92
CA ASN A 17 -1.56 -12.59 -23.83
C ASN A 17 -1.84 -13.05 -22.38
N ASP A 18 -3.11 -13.25 -22.04
CA ASP A 18 -3.52 -13.79 -20.73
C ASP A 18 -3.04 -15.24 -20.52
N ASN A 19 -2.65 -15.94 -21.60
CA ASN A 19 -2.16 -17.32 -21.54
C ASN A 19 -0.70 -17.43 -21.07
N ASN A 20 0.11 -16.37 -21.16
CA ASN A 20 1.50 -16.37 -20.66
C ASN A 20 1.80 -15.08 -19.88
N LEU A 21 1.49 -15.12 -18.60
CA LEU A 21 1.66 -13.98 -17.68
C LEU A 21 3.12 -13.60 -17.45
N GLU A 22 4.08 -14.51 -17.60
CA GLU A 22 5.50 -14.17 -17.48
C GLU A 22 5.95 -13.30 -18.64
N PHE A 23 5.59 -13.68 -19.86
CA PHE A 23 5.92 -12.89 -21.04
C PHE A 23 5.28 -11.50 -20.99
N LEU A 24 4.01 -11.42 -20.55
CA LEU A 24 3.35 -10.14 -20.30
C LEU A 24 4.08 -9.33 -19.22
N ALA A 25 4.47 -9.94 -18.09
CA ALA A 25 5.19 -9.24 -17.04
C ALA A 25 6.52 -8.64 -17.52
N TYR A 26 7.28 -9.39 -18.32
CA TYR A 26 8.53 -8.89 -18.91
C TYR A 26 8.28 -7.80 -19.96
N SER A 27 7.21 -7.90 -20.77
CA SER A 27 6.89 -6.84 -21.74
C SER A 27 6.57 -5.52 -21.04
N LEU A 28 5.80 -5.56 -19.93
CA LEU A 28 5.50 -4.37 -19.14
C LEU A 28 6.78 -3.76 -18.57
N ARG A 29 7.71 -4.59 -18.05
CA ARG A 29 8.97 -4.10 -17.47
C ARG A 29 9.81 -3.31 -18.46
N LEU A 30 9.76 -3.66 -19.75
CA LEU A 30 10.53 -2.98 -20.80
C LEU A 30 9.95 -1.62 -21.21
N LEU A 31 8.64 -1.40 -21.05
CA LEU A 31 7.97 -0.20 -21.54
C LEU A 31 8.55 1.11 -20.95
N PRO A 32 8.81 1.24 -19.63
CA PRO A 32 9.42 2.46 -19.09
C PRO A 32 10.83 2.73 -19.62
N TYR A 33 11.64 1.69 -19.83
CA TYR A 33 12.99 1.86 -20.37
C TYR A 33 12.97 2.31 -21.84
N LEU A 34 11.94 1.90 -22.59
CA LEU A 34 11.77 2.32 -23.97
C LEU A 34 11.07 3.68 -24.09
N HIS A 35 10.52 4.23 -23.00
CA HIS A 35 9.82 5.52 -23.03
C HIS A 35 10.70 6.65 -23.57
N VAL A 36 12.02 6.60 -23.34
CA VAL A 36 12.99 7.56 -23.92
C VAL A 36 12.88 7.68 -25.45
N PHE A 37 12.48 6.62 -26.15
CA PHE A 37 12.33 6.63 -27.61
C PHE A 37 11.08 7.36 -28.10
N THR A 38 10.14 7.67 -27.20
CA THR A 38 8.93 8.45 -27.49
C THR A 38 9.19 9.94 -27.63
N ARG A 39 10.37 10.42 -27.21
CA ARG A 39 10.75 11.85 -27.20
C ARG A 39 9.76 12.74 -26.44
N GLY A 40 9.00 12.18 -25.50
CA GLY A 40 7.97 12.91 -24.75
C GLY A 40 6.70 13.18 -25.56
N GLU A 41 6.51 12.52 -26.71
CA GLU A 41 5.26 12.63 -27.47
C GLU A 41 4.08 12.08 -26.65
N ASN A 42 3.06 12.92 -26.47
CA ASN A 42 1.87 12.60 -25.67
C ASN A 42 1.14 11.34 -26.17
N ALA A 43 1.01 11.17 -27.49
CA ALA A 43 0.32 10.02 -28.07
C ALA A 43 0.93 8.67 -27.65
N TRP A 44 2.27 8.59 -27.59
CA TRP A 44 2.96 7.38 -27.11
C TRP A 44 2.82 7.20 -25.62
N THR A 45 2.97 8.29 -24.85
CA THR A 45 2.82 8.27 -23.39
C THR A 45 1.44 7.77 -22.99
N GLN A 46 0.39 8.27 -23.64
CA GLN A 46 -0.98 7.80 -23.44
C GLN A 46 -1.14 6.31 -23.72
N ARG A 47 -0.69 5.83 -24.90
CA ARG A 47 -0.80 4.40 -25.27
C ARG A 47 -0.08 3.48 -24.28
N ILE A 48 1.10 3.90 -23.81
CA ILE A 48 1.88 3.14 -22.81
C ILE A 48 1.14 3.11 -21.47
N LEU A 49 0.63 4.26 -21.01
CA LEU A 49 -0.12 4.36 -19.75
C LEU A 49 -1.40 3.53 -19.80
N GLU A 50 -2.20 3.63 -20.87
CA GLU A 50 -3.41 2.84 -21.06
C GLU A 50 -3.13 1.34 -21.00
N HIS A 51 -2.08 0.88 -21.67
CA HIS A 51 -1.69 -0.53 -21.65
C HIS A 51 -1.25 -1.00 -20.26
N LEU A 52 -0.41 -0.22 -19.57
CA LEU A 52 0.05 -0.53 -18.21
C LEU A 52 -1.12 -0.54 -17.21
N PHE A 53 -1.93 0.51 -17.20
CA PHE A 53 -3.09 0.63 -16.30
C PHE A 53 -4.08 -0.49 -16.56
N ARG A 54 -4.48 -0.73 -17.81
CA ARG A 54 -5.40 -1.83 -18.14
C ARG A 54 -4.85 -3.17 -17.65
N THR A 55 -3.56 -3.42 -17.87
CA THR A 55 -2.97 -4.69 -17.45
C THR A 55 -2.95 -4.84 -15.93
N ILE A 56 -2.68 -3.76 -15.19
CA ILE A 56 -2.66 -3.75 -13.73
C ILE A 56 -4.08 -3.81 -13.15
N THR A 57 -5.09 -3.20 -13.76
CA THR A 57 -6.47 -3.18 -13.24
C THR A 57 -7.32 -4.36 -13.69
N THR A 58 -6.84 -5.20 -14.61
CA THR A 58 -7.57 -6.40 -15.03
C THR A 58 -7.58 -7.44 -13.90
N GLU A 59 -8.78 -7.85 -13.49
CA GLU A 59 -8.97 -8.94 -12.54
C GLU A 59 -8.61 -10.28 -13.18
N ARG A 60 -7.74 -11.05 -12.52
CA ARG A 60 -7.31 -12.36 -13.01
C ARG A 60 -7.43 -13.41 -11.91
N GLN A 61 -8.07 -14.54 -12.25
CA GLN A 61 -8.08 -15.72 -11.38
C GLN A 61 -6.72 -16.41 -11.47
N MET A 62 -5.97 -16.41 -10.36
CA MET A 62 -4.61 -16.95 -10.34
C MET A 62 -4.60 -18.36 -9.76
N VAL A 63 -4.11 -19.32 -10.56
CA VAL A 63 -3.90 -20.72 -10.15
C VAL A 63 -2.48 -20.92 -9.59
N SER A 64 -1.50 -20.11 -10.03
CA SER A 64 -0.09 -20.24 -9.64
C SER A 64 0.26 -19.61 -8.29
N ARG A 65 1.31 -20.11 -7.64
CA ARG A 65 1.83 -19.65 -6.34
C ARG A 65 2.54 -18.29 -6.41
N SER A 66 3.06 -17.86 -7.57
CA SER A 66 3.72 -16.56 -7.75
C SER A 66 3.15 -15.82 -8.95
N ASN A 67 2.70 -14.58 -8.75
CA ASN A 67 2.22 -13.74 -9.85
C ASN A 67 3.40 -12.96 -10.45
N PRO A 68 3.86 -13.28 -11.68
CA PRO A 68 4.98 -12.58 -12.30
C PRO A 68 4.67 -11.10 -12.52
N LEU A 69 3.40 -10.73 -12.72
CA LEU A 69 2.98 -9.33 -12.81
C LEU A 69 3.28 -8.56 -11.52
N GLN A 70 3.11 -9.18 -10.34
CA GLN A 70 3.42 -8.51 -9.07
C GLN A 70 4.89 -8.09 -9.00
N LYS A 71 5.81 -8.92 -9.52
CA LYS A 71 7.24 -8.61 -9.53
C LYS A 71 7.59 -7.45 -10.46
N GLN A 72 6.85 -7.32 -11.58
CA GLN A 72 7.21 -6.38 -12.64
C GLN A 72 6.33 -5.13 -12.68
N ALA A 73 5.16 -5.12 -12.04
CA ALA A 73 4.19 -4.04 -12.12
C ALA A 73 4.67 -2.72 -11.48
N ASN A 74 5.71 -2.76 -10.63
CA ASN A 74 6.40 -1.56 -10.16
C ASN A 74 6.99 -0.71 -11.30
N CYS A 75 7.06 -1.24 -12.53
CA CYS A 75 7.41 -0.48 -13.73
C CYS A 75 6.54 0.77 -13.94
N LEU A 76 5.26 0.77 -13.52
CA LEU A 76 4.41 1.95 -13.60
C LEU A 76 4.85 3.04 -12.61
N ILE A 77 5.26 2.64 -11.39
CA ILE A 77 5.84 3.56 -10.40
C ILE A 77 7.14 4.16 -10.96
N ASP A 78 8.02 3.33 -11.52
CA ASP A 78 9.27 3.78 -12.13
C ASP A 78 9.01 4.79 -13.28
N LEU A 79 7.99 4.55 -14.09
CA LEU A 79 7.58 5.47 -15.15
C LEU A 79 7.14 6.82 -14.58
N CYS A 80 6.30 6.84 -13.54
CA CYS A 80 5.85 8.07 -12.87
C CYS A 80 7.00 8.82 -12.18
N LEU A 81 7.95 8.11 -11.57
CA LEU A 81 9.12 8.74 -10.93
C LEU A 81 10.03 9.42 -11.96
N ASN A 82 10.29 8.77 -13.10
CA ASN A 82 11.23 9.26 -14.09
C ASN A 82 10.61 10.29 -15.06
N TYR A 83 9.32 10.17 -15.36
CA TYR A 83 8.63 10.96 -16.39
C TYR A 83 7.36 11.66 -15.86
N GLY A 84 7.24 11.85 -14.55
CA GLY A 84 6.05 12.40 -13.91
C GLY A 84 5.59 13.76 -14.47
N HIS A 85 6.55 14.63 -14.85
CA HIS A 85 6.26 15.93 -15.46
C HIS A 85 5.53 15.82 -16.83
N THR A 86 5.79 14.76 -17.61
CA THR A 86 5.07 14.49 -18.85
C THR A 86 3.72 13.83 -18.57
N ILE A 87 3.67 12.96 -17.56
CA ILE A 87 2.51 12.12 -17.25
C ILE A 87 1.41 12.87 -16.49
N VAL A 88 1.77 13.92 -15.75
CA VAL A 88 0.84 14.69 -14.91
C VAL A 88 -0.38 15.23 -15.68
N ILE A 89 -0.26 15.45 -17.00
CA ILE A 89 -1.39 15.88 -17.85
C ILE A 89 -2.54 14.85 -17.85
N TYR A 90 -2.24 13.57 -17.59
CA TYR A 90 -3.22 12.48 -17.49
C TYR A 90 -3.74 12.26 -16.06
N PHE A 91 -3.27 13.04 -15.08
CA PHE A 91 -3.59 12.83 -13.66
C PHE A 91 -5.09 12.72 -13.41
N ASN A 92 -5.89 13.64 -13.97
CA ASN A 92 -7.34 13.65 -13.74
C ASN A 92 -8.04 12.37 -14.24
N ASP A 93 -7.59 11.81 -15.37
CA ASP A 93 -8.18 10.59 -15.92
C ASP A 93 -7.79 9.37 -15.08
N LEU A 94 -6.51 9.27 -14.71
CA LEU A 94 -6.01 8.22 -13.82
C LEU A 94 -6.69 8.28 -12.44
N PHE A 95 -6.90 9.49 -11.92
CA PHE A 95 -7.56 9.74 -10.66
C PHE A 95 -9.03 9.32 -10.70
N LYS A 96 -9.77 9.69 -11.76
CA LYS A 96 -11.17 9.28 -11.95
C LYS A 96 -11.32 7.78 -12.05
N VAL A 97 -10.47 7.09 -12.82
CA VAL A 97 -10.48 5.62 -12.93
C VAL A 97 -10.24 4.99 -11.57
N THR A 98 -9.23 5.47 -10.83
CA THR A 98 -8.89 4.94 -9.51
C THR A 98 -10.01 5.20 -8.50
N GLN A 99 -10.63 6.38 -8.50
CA GLN A 99 -11.80 6.66 -7.66
C GLN A 99 -12.97 5.74 -7.99
N GLY A 100 -13.22 5.46 -9.27
CA GLY A 100 -14.25 4.51 -9.69
C GLY A 100 -14.00 3.12 -9.10
N LEU A 101 -12.77 2.63 -9.17
CA LEU A 101 -12.36 1.38 -8.55
C LEU A 101 -12.51 1.43 -7.02
N VAL A 102 -12.12 2.53 -6.36
CA VAL A 102 -12.24 2.66 -4.90
C VAL A 102 -13.70 2.56 -4.48
N ARG A 103 -14.59 3.28 -5.17
CA ARG A 103 -16.04 3.24 -4.89
C ARG A 103 -16.61 1.83 -5.04
N GLN A 104 -16.22 1.10 -6.08
CA GLN A 104 -16.60 -0.30 -6.28
C GLN A 104 -16.06 -1.17 -5.12
N GLN A 105 -14.77 -1.07 -4.81
CA GLN A 105 -14.13 -1.84 -3.75
C GLN A 105 -14.75 -1.63 -2.36
N THR A 106 -15.19 -0.41 -2.06
CA THR A 106 -15.84 -0.06 -0.77
C THR A 106 -17.34 -0.31 -0.76
N SER A 107 -17.96 -0.61 -1.92
CA SER A 107 -19.39 -0.90 -2.02
C SER A 107 -19.71 -2.31 -1.49
N THR A 108 -20.91 -2.47 -0.93
CA THR A 108 -21.44 -3.77 -0.51
C THR A 108 -21.95 -4.63 -1.66
N GLU A 109 -22.26 -4.03 -2.82
CA GLU A 109 -22.93 -4.72 -3.94
C GLU A 109 -21.95 -5.24 -5.00
N GLN A 110 -20.86 -4.52 -5.27
CA GLN A 110 -19.92 -4.83 -6.35
C GLN A 110 -18.46 -4.59 -5.92
N GLN A 111 -17.90 -5.52 -5.14
CA GLN A 111 -16.49 -5.45 -4.76
C GLN A 111 -15.58 -5.94 -5.90
N THR A 112 -14.69 -5.07 -6.36
CA THR A 112 -13.56 -5.48 -7.20
C THR A 112 -12.70 -6.51 -6.49
N LYS A 113 -12.02 -7.37 -7.25
CA LYS A 113 -11.10 -8.41 -6.76
C LYS A 113 -9.64 -8.10 -7.07
N LEU A 114 -9.29 -6.82 -7.03
CA LEU A 114 -7.89 -6.39 -7.09
C LEU A 114 -7.15 -6.82 -5.81
N ALA A 115 -5.93 -7.31 -6.00
CA ALA A 115 -4.99 -7.64 -4.94
C ALA A 115 -4.38 -6.37 -4.33
N GLY A 116 -3.92 -6.47 -3.08
CA GLY A 116 -3.33 -5.33 -2.36
C GLY A 116 -2.13 -4.68 -3.08
N TRP A 117 -1.35 -5.45 -3.83
CA TRP A 117 -0.23 -4.90 -4.62
C TRP A 117 -0.70 -4.03 -5.79
N GLN A 118 -1.81 -4.38 -6.44
CA GLN A 118 -2.39 -3.58 -7.53
C GLN A 118 -2.83 -2.22 -6.98
N TRP A 119 -3.52 -2.24 -5.84
CA TRP A 119 -3.92 -1.04 -5.12
C TRP A 119 -2.74 -0.15 -4.71
N SER A 120 -1.68 -0.75 -4.14
CA SER A 120 -0.46 -0.03 -3.76
C SER A 120 0.11 0.72 -4.95
N ILE A 121 0.23 0.07 -6.11
CA ILE A 121 0.79 0.68 -7.32
C ILE A 121 -0.07 1.85 -7.81
N LEU A 122 -1.38 1.66 -7.92
CA LEU A 122 -2.29 2.71 -8.42
C LEU A 122 -2.22 3.97 -7.55
N VAL A 123 -2.28 3.78 -6.23
CA VAL A 123 -2.28 4.88 -5.26
C VAL A 123 -0.91 5.53 -5.16
N GLU A 124 0.18 4.76 -5.15
CA GLU A 124 1.54 5.32 -5.17
C GLU A 124 1.81 6.13 -6.43
N CYS A 125 1.34 5.68 -7.60
CA CYS A 125 1.48 6.42 -8.85
C CYS A 125 0.74 7.76 -8.78
N LEU A 126 -0.52 7.76 -8.32
CA LEU A 126 -1.26 9.00 -8.13
C LEU A 126 -0.57 9.94 -7.15
N ALA A 127 -0.04 9.42 -6.04
CA ALA A 127 0.68 10.21 -5.04
C ALA A 127 1.95 10.86 -5.62
N ILE A 128 2.72 10.11 -6.42
CA ILE A 128 3.90 10.63 -7.13
C ILE A 128 3.51 11.75 -8.09
N LEU A 129 2.49 11.52 -8.91
CA LEU A 129 2.01 12.52 -9.87
C LEU A 129 1.44 13.76 -9.17
N LEU A 130 0.79 13.56 -8.02
CA LEU A 130 0.26 14.65 -7.22
C LEU A 130 1.36 15.61 -6.75
N ASN A 131 2.59 15.15 -6.55
CA ASN A 131 3.69 16.01 -6.13
C ASN A 131 4.03 17.13 -7.13
N HIS A 132 3.67 16.97 -8.41
CA HIS A 132 3.87 17.97 -9.46
C HIS A 132 2.91 19.16 -9.38
N PHE A 133 1.85 19.09 -8.58
CA PHE A 133 0.99 20.25 -8.34
C PHE A 133 1.70 21.25 -7.41
N GLU A 134 1.49 22.54 -7.62
CA GLU A 134 2.12 23.57 -6.79
C GLU A 134 1.16 24.14 -5.74
N SER A 135 -0.13 23.83 -5.79
CA SER A 135 -1.11 24.31 -4.80
C SER A 135 -1.30 23.31 -3.66
N PHE A 136 -1.09 23.76 -2.42
CA PHE A 136 -1.40 22.98 -1.21
C PHE A 136 -2.86 22.55 -1.18
N GLU A 137 -3.78 23.50 -1.42
CA GLU A 137 -5.23 23.27 -1.32
C GLU A 137 -5.68 22.24 -2.35
N GLN A 138 -5.19 22.36 -3.59
CA GLN A 138 -5.51 21.41 -4.65
C GLN A 138 -5.04 20.00 -4.29
N LYS A 139 -3.82 19.84 -3.76
CA LYS A 139 -3.33 18.53 -3.31
C LYS A 139 -4.18 17.98 -2.18
N ALA A 140 -4.49 18.80 -1.18
CA ALA A 140 -5.27 18.39 -0.03
C ALA A 140 -6.66 17.87 -0.42
N ILE A 141 -7.32 18.51 -1.41
CA ILE A 141 -8.60 18.05 -1.95
C ILE A 141 -8.48 16.65 -2.56
N PHE A 142 -7.52 16.43 -3.47
CA PHE A 142 -7.34 15.12 -4.11
C PHE A 142 -6.97 14.02 -3.11
N ILE A 143 -6.12 14.33 -2.13
CA ILE A 143 -5.75 13.39 -1.06
C ILE A 143 -6.98 13.04 -0.24
N ASN A 144 -7.75 14.05 0.20
CA ASN A 144 -8.95 13.84 0.98
C ASN A 144 -9.95 12.95 0.24
N GLU A 145 -10.23 13.24 -1.03
CA GLU A 145 -11.15 12.45 -1.84
C GLU A 145 -10.73 10.98 -1.99
N LEU A 146 -9.42 10.70 -2.07
CA LEU A 146 -8.88 9.34 -2.17
C LEU A 146 -8.90 8.61 -0.81
N VAL A 147 -8.65 9.34 0.27
CA VAL A 147 -8.54 8.79 1.64
C VAL A 147 -9.92 8.57 2.27
N GLN A 148 -10.89 9.43 1.99
CA GLN A 148 -12.17 9.48 2.71
C GLN A 148 -12.94 8.15 2.76
N PRO A 149 -13.01 7.35 1.68
CA PRO A 149 -13.68 6.04 1.74
C PRO A 149 -13.02 5.08 2.75
N PHE A 150 -11.69 5.14 2.88
CA PHE A 150 -10.93 4.32 3.82
C PHE A 150 -10.98 4.88 5.24
N ALA A 151 -11.02 6.21 5.38
CA ALA A 151 -11.29 6.88 6.64
C ALA A 151 -12.61 6.40 7.26
N GLN A 152 -13.67 6.33 6.45
CA GLN A 152 -14.97 5.83 6.92
C GLN A 152 -14.93 4.37 7.39
N ILE A 153 -14.13 3.51 6.74
CA ILE A 153 -13.91 2.13 7.18
C ILE A 153 -13.24 2.12 8.56
N LEU A 154 -12.19 2.92 8.75
CA LEU A 154 -11.48 3.02 10.02
C LEU A 154 -12.33 3.63 11.13
N SER A 155 -13.17 4.62 10.83
CA SER A 155 -14.12 5.18 11.81
C SER A 155 -15.15 4.15 12.25
N LYS A 156 -15.66 3.31 11.33
CA LYS A 156 -16.56 2.20 11.70
C LYS A 156 -15.86 1.18 12.60
N PHE A 157 -14.60 0.87 12.32
CA PHE A 157 -13.78 0.04 13.20
C PHE A 157 -13.68 0.65 14.61
N ASP A 158 -13.37 1.94 14.71
CA ASP A 158 -13.19 2.62 16.00
C ASP A 158 -14.46 2.59 16.85
N LEU A 159 -15.63 2.75 16.22
CA LEU A 159 -16.94 2.69 16.87
C LEU A 159 -17.33 1.29 17.37
N HIS A 160 -16.93 0.23 16.66
CA HIS A 160 -17.38 -1.14 16.95
C HIS A 160 -16.40 -1.97 17.76
N VAL A 161 -15.14 -1.54 17.87
CA VAL A 161 -14.08 -2.28 18.56
C VAL A 161 -13.66 -1.55 19.83
N ASN A 162 -14.02 -2.09 20.99
CA ASN A 162 -13.79 -1.46 22.29
C ASN A 162 -12.75 -2.20 23.15
N ASP A 163 -12.41 -3.44 22.78
CA ASP A 163 -11.44 -4.27 23.47
C ASP A 163 -10.78 -5.26 22.50
N LEU A 164 -9.79 -6.01 23.00
CA LEU A 164 -9.06 -7.01 22.20
C LEU A 164 -9.98 -8.14 21.69
N GLN A 165 -11.02 -8.51 22.45
CA GLN A 165 -11.92 -9.61 22.08
C GLN A 165 -12.86 -9.24 20.93
N SER A 166 -13.41 -8.02 20.98
CA SER A 166 -14.20 -7.42 19.92
C SER A 166 -13.34 -7.15 18.69
N PHE A 167 -12.06 -6.80 18.85
CA PHE A 167 -11.14 -6.69 17.71
C PHE A 167 -10.99 -8.03 16.97
N ILE A 168 -10.59 -9.09 17.68
CA ILE A 168 -10.42 -10.44 17.12
C ILE A 168 -11.71 -10.89 16.42
N GLY A 169 -12.88 -10.63 17.02
CA GLY A 169 -14.18 -10.92 16.40
C GLY A 169 -14.45 -10.08 15.15
N TYR A 170 -14.15 -8.78 15.19
CA TYR A 170 -14.40 -7.84 14.09
C TYR A 170 -13.62 -8.20 12.82
N ILE A 171 -12.34 -8.57 12.97
CA ILE A 171 -11.49 -9.00 11.85
C ILE A 171 -11.56 -10.50 11.56
N GLY A 172 -12.51 -11.22 12.18
CA GLY A 172 -12.77 -12.63 11.88
C GLY A 172 -11.62 -13.59 12.23
N LEU A 173 -10.82 -13.27 13.26
CA LEU A 173 -9.81 -14.18 13.81
C LEU A 173 -10.40 -15.13 14.87
N LYS A 174 -11.70 -15.42 14.80
CA LYS A 174 -12.37 -16.49 15.54
C LYS A 174 -12.89 -17.53 14.54
N PRO A 175 -12.98 -18.82 14.92
CA PRO A 175 -13.59 -19.85 14.09
C PRO A 175 -15.12 -19.68 14.06
N THR A 176 -15.60 -18.58 13.48
CA THR A 176 -17.02 -18.29 13.23
C THR A 176 -17.21 -18.11 11.72
N PRO A 177 -18.13 -18.85 11.08
CA PRO A 177 -18.31 -18.88 9.62
C PRO A 177 -19.02 -17.63 9.05
N ASP A 178 -18.82 -16.45 9.64
CA ASP A 178 -19.56 -15.24 9.26
C ASP A 178 -18.85 -14.49 8.11
N ALA A 179 -19.50 -14.45 6.95
CA ALA A 179 -19.01 -13.76 5.75
C ALA A 179 -18.70 -12.25 5.98
N ILE A 180 -19.42 -11.62 6.93
CA ILE A 180 -19.27 -10.20 7.28
C ILE A 180 -17.88 -9.93 7.89
N SER A 181 -17.41 -10.80 8.78
CA SER A 181 -16.11 -10.66 9.46
C SER A 181 -14.92 -10.74 8.49
N THR A 182 -15.04 -11.60 7.46
CA THR A 182 -14.03 -11.73 6.39
C THR A 182 -13.97 -10.49 5.50
N SER A 183 -15.11 -9.82 5.29
CA SER A 183 -15.18 -8.54 4.56
C SER A 183 -14.49 -7.42 5.33
N ASN A 184 -14.77 -7.29 6.63
CA ASN A 184 -14.16 -6.28 7.50
C ASN A 184 -12.63 -6.40 7.56
N GLN A 185 -12.11 -7.63 7.72
CA GLN A 185 -10.67 -7.91 7.67
C GLN A 185 -10.04 -7.41 6.37
N ARG A 186 -10.63 -7.80 5.23
CA ARG A 186 -10.13 -7.41 3.91
C ARG A 186 -10.11 -5.90 3.74
N LEU A 187 -11.17 -5.22 4.17
CA LEU A 187 -11.29 -3.77 4.07
C LEU A 187 -10.29 -3.03 4.97
N ILE A 188 -10.12 -3.44 6.24
CA ILE A 188 -9.11 -2.84 7.12
C ILE A 188 -7.71 -3.04 6.54
N PHE A 189 -7.37 -4.27 6.13
CA PHE A 189 -6.02 -4.55 5.61
C PHE A 189 -5.75 -3.72 4.36
N LEU A 190 -6.73 -3.64 3.47
CA LEU A 190 -6.62 -2.82 2.28
C LEU A 190 -6.48 -1.32 2.59
N SER A 191 -7.28 -0.79 3.53
CA SER A 191 -7.18 0.59 3.97
C SER A 191 -5.76 0.93 4.41
N ILE A 192 -5.14 0.10 5.26
CA ILE A 192 -3.77 0.33 5.72
C ILE A 192 -2.76 0.27 4.56
N HIS A 193 -2.88 -0.70 3.66
CA HIS A 193 -2.02 -0.77 2.48
C HIS A 193 -2.10 0.51 1.62
N ILE A 194 -3.31 1.01 1.36
CA ILE A 194 -3.55 2.19 0.54
C ILE A 194 -3.04 3.45 1.22
N LEU A 195 -3.40 3.67 2.49
CA LEU A 195 -2.97 4.83 3.26
C LEU A 195 -1.43 4.88 3.37
N CYS A 196 -0.80 3.74 3.59
CA CYS A 196 0.65 3.59 3.65
C CYS A 196 1.34 3.85 2.29
N GLY A 197 0.75 3.40 1.19
CA GLY A 197 1.25 3.69 -0.16
C GLY A 197 1.14 5.17 -0.50
N LEU A 198 0.01 5.80 -0.18
CA LEU A 198 -0.24 7.21 -0.42
C LEU A 198 0.71 8.11 0.38
N LEU A 199 0.74 7.96 1.70
CA LEU A 199 1.46 8.88 2.58
C LEU A 199 2.97 8.86 2.33
N ARG A 200 3.57 7.68 2.08
CA ARG A 200 5.03 7.57 1.86
C ARG A 200 5.53 8.30 0.61
N ARG A 201 4.63 8.54 -0.36
CA ARG A 201 4.97 9.11 -1.66
C ARG A 201 4.68 10.60 -1.74
N ILE A 202 3.86 11.14 -0.83
CA ILE A 202 3.58 12.57 -0.78
C ILE A 202 4.81 13.28 -0.23
N THR A 203 5.38 14.16 -1.04
CA THR A 203 6.57 14.95 -0.68
C THR A 203 6.21 16.42 -0.53
N LEU A 204 6.91 17.09 0.39
CA LEU A 204 6.85 18.54 0.50
C LEU A 204 7.66 19.20 -0.63
N PRO A 205 7.23 20.36 -1.14
CA PRO A 205 8.04 21.14 -2.05
C PRO A 205 9.36 21.56 -1.38
N THR A 206 10.45 21.52 -2.12
CA THR A 206 11.78 21.96 -1.67
C THR A 206 12.10 23.39 -2.09
N ASP A 207 11.42 23.92 -3.10
CA ASP A 207 11.58 25.28 -3.58
C ASP A 207 10.84 26.27 -2.64
N PRO A 208 11.54 27.24 -2.02
CA PRO A 208 10.93 28.24 -1.14
C PRO A 208 9.84 29.07 -1.83
N THR A 209 9.96 29.34 -3.13
CA THR A 209 8.99 30.13 -3.89
C THR A 209 7.68 29.36 -4.05
N ILE A 210 7.75 28.07 -4.35
CA ILE A 210 6.59 27.17 -4.39
C ILE A 210 5.99 27.03 -2.99
N CYS A 211 6.80 26.93 -1.93
CA CYS A 211 6.29 26.84 -0.56
C CYS A 211 5.46 28.07 -0.17
N SER A 212 5.96 29.26 -0.49
CA SER A 212 5.29 30.54 -0.20
C SER A 212 4.04 30.73 -1.07
N ASN A 213 4.20 30.68 -2.40
CA ASN A 213 3.11 30.97 -3.35
C ASN A 213 2.04 29.88 -3.37
N GLY A 214 2.44 28.63 -3.13
CA GLY A 214 1.57 27.46 -3.12
C GLY A 214 0.77 27.26 -1.83
N GLY A 215 0.98 28.10 -0.81
CA GLY A 215 0.25 28.02 0.47
C GLY A 215 0.68 26.86 1.37
N TYR A 216 1.94 26.44 1.32
CA TYR A 216 2.51 25.42 2.20
C TYR A 216 3.14 25.99 3.47
N GLN A 217 3.40 27.29 3.54
CA GLN A 217 3.92 27.91 4.75
C GLN A 217 2.79 28.23 5.73
N GLU A 218 2.94 27.78 6.97
CA GLU A 218 2.04 28.10 8.06
C GLU A 218 2.88 28.52 9.29
N THR A 219 2.31 29.38 10.13
CA THR A 219 2.95 29.83 11.37
C THR A 219 2.14 29.35 12.56
N PHE A 220 2.78 28.67 13.51
CA PHE A 220 2.19 28.25 14.77
C PHE A 220 3.15 28.63 15.90
N ASP A 221 2.64 29.34 16.92
CA ASP A 221 3.42 29.87 18.05
C ASP A 221 4.72 30.59 17.64
N GLY A 222 4.65 31.37 16.56
CA GLY A 222 5.78 32.15 16.03
C GLY A 222 6.81 31.32 15.22
N ILE A 223 6.62 30.01 15.08
CA ILE A 223 7.46 29.13 14.28
C ILE A 223 6.82 28.94 12.91
N VAL A 224 7.55 29.30 11.85
CA VAL A 224 7.16 29.04 10.46
C VAL A 224 7.59 27.63 10.07
N PHE A 225 6.67 26.84 9.52
CA PHE A 225 6.96 25.51 9.02
C PHE A 225 6.22 25.23 7.71
N ILE A 226 6.66 24.19 7.02
CA ILE A 226 6.02 23.70 5.79
C ILE A 226 5.04 22.60 6.18
N ARG A 227 3.75 22.84 5.96
CA ARG A 227 2.69 21.86 6.26
C ARG A 227 2.55 20.82 5.17
N ASN A 228 2.15 19.62 5.55
CA ASN A 228 1.94 18.52 4.61
C ASN A 228 0.48 18.51 4.10
N PRO A 229 0.23 18.46 2.78
CA PRO A 229 -1.14 18.45 2.24
C PRO A 229 -1.94 17.20 2.64
N ALA A 230 -1.28 16.13 3.09
CA ALA A 230 -1.94 14.97 3.66
C ALA A 230 -2.35 15.16 5.13
N ALA A 231 -1.72 16.10 5.84
CA ALA A 231 -1.93 16.28 7.28
C ALA A 231 -3.41 16.45 7.68
N PRO A 232 -4.25 17.27 7.00
CA PRO A 232 -5.62 17.53 7.44
C PRO A 232 -6.47 16.27 7.63
N ILE A 233 -6.36 15.30 6.71
CA ILE A 233 -7.15 14.05 6.78
C ILE A 233 -6.44 12.98 7.61
N PHE A 234 -5.11 12.84 7.50
CA PHE A 234 -4.38 11.80 8.23
C PHE A 234 -4.33 12.06 9.74
N ILE A 235 -4.33 13.33 10.17
CA ILE A 235 -4.40 13.69 11.60
C ILE A 235 -5.72 13.25 12.21
N GLN A 236 -6.83 13.35 11.47
CA GLN A 236 -8.14 12.88 11.94
C GLN A 236 -8.16 11.36 12.16
N LEU A 237 -7.32 10.61 11.44
CA LEU A 237 -7.21 9.16 11.55
C LEU A 237 -6.27 8.69 12.67
N THR A 238 -5.54 9.60 13.32
CA THR A 238 -4.54 9.28 14.34
C THR A 238 -5.09 8.33 15.40
N HIS A 239 -6.19 8.69 16.06
CA HIS A 239 -6.78 7.87 17.11
C HIS A 239 -7.08 6.44 16.63
N CYS A 240 -7.74 6.31 15.48
CA CYS A 240 -8.13 5.01 14.92
C CYS A 240 -6.90 4.13 14.61
N LEU A 241 -5.87 4.70 14.00
CA LEU A 241 -4.66 3.95 13.60
C LEU A 241 -3.83 3.52 14.80
N PHE A 242 -3.66 4.40 15.78
CA PHE A 242 -2.93 4.07 17.01
C PHE A 242 -3.69 3.04 17.86
N LYS A 243 -5.03 3.12 17.92
CA LYS A 243 -5.86 2.08 18.54
C LYS A 243 -5.70 0.73 17.83
N LEU A 244 -5.67 0.71 16.50
CA LEU A 244 -5.43 -0.50 15.72
C LEU A 244 -4.05 -1.09 16.03
N LEU A 245 -3.01 -0.25 16.09
CA LEU A 245 -1.66 -0.67 16.45
C LEU A 245 -1.60 -1.29 17.85
N THR A 246 -2.21 -0.63 18.85
CA THR A 246 -2.29 -1.15 20.22
C THR A 246 -2.92 -2.53 20.28
N TYR A 247 -4.00 -2.78 19.54
CA TYR A 247 -4.58 -4.12 19.49
C TYR A 247 -3.68 -5.13 18.79
N CYS A 248 -3.01 -4.74 17.70
CA CYS A 248 -2.05 -5.61 17.01
C CYS A 248 -0.91 -6.02 17.96
N HIS A 249 -0.35 -5.06 18.70
CA HIS A 249 0.63 -5.30 19.75
C HIS A 249 0.09 -6.24 20.85
N ALA A 250 -1.12 -5.96 21.35
CA ALA A 250 -1.76 -6.79 22.38
C ALA A 250 -2.03 -8.24 21.90
N LEU A 251 -2.16 -8.49 20.59
CA LEU A 251 -2.27 -9.85 20.07
C LEU A 251 -1.00 -10.69 20.30
N HIS A 252 0.17 -10.06 20.39
CA HIS A 252 1.45 -10.74 20.66
C HIS A 252 1.71 -10.99 22.15
N SER A 253 0.89 -10.43 23.05
CA SER A 253 0.98 -10.73 24.48
C SER A 253 0.71 -12.22 24.76
N PRO A 254 1.41 -12.86 25.71
CA PRO A 254 1.15 -14.26 26.07
C PRO A 254 -0.30 -14.51 26.51
N ASP A 255 -0.96 -13.51 27.09
CA ASP A 255 -2.36 -13.59 27.54
C ASP A 255 -3.39 -13.40 26.42
N SER A 256 -2.93 -13.10 25.20
CA SER A 256 -3.77 -12.94 24.03
C SER A 256 -4.66 -14.17 23.78
N PRO A 257 -5.95 -13.98 23.50
CA PRO A 257 -6.83 -15.08 23.10
C PRO A 257 -6.35 -15.78 21.82
N LEU A 258 -5.61 -15.08 20.96
CA LEU A 258 -5.11 -15.62 19.70
C LEU A 258 -3.93 -16.57 19.92
N SER A 259 -3.08 -16.32 20.93
CA SER A 259 -1.93 -17.18 21.24
C SER A 259 -2.35 -18.60 21.64
N LYS A 260 -3.52 -18.72 22.28
CA LYS A 260 -4.12 -19.99 22.72
C LYS A 260 -5.05 -20.64 21.69
N SER A 261 -5.16 -20.05 20.49
CA SER A 261 -6.06 -20.51 19.43
C SER A 261 -5.34 -21.34 18.35
N SER A 262 -6.10 -21.98 17.47
CA SER A 262 -5.58 -22.63 16.26
C SER A 262 -4.94 -21.66 15.26
N LEU A 263 -5.17 -20.35 15.42
CA LEU A 263 -4.64 -19.28 14.58
C LEU A 263 -3.36 -18.64 15.16
N SER A 264 -2.77 -19.24 16.20
CA SER A 264 -1.52 -18.75 16.81
C SER A 264 -0.35 -18.65 15.82
N PHE A 265 -0.37 -19.42 14.72
CA PHE A 265 0.61 -19.33 13.64
C PHE A 265 0.71 -17.92 13.04
N LEU A 266 -0.37 -17.12 13.08
CA LEU A 266 -0.39 -15.74 12.57
C LEU A 266 0.57 -14.82 13.31
N LEU A 267 0.91 -15.15 14.55
CA LEU A 267 1.84 -14.39 15.39
C LEU A 267 3.30 -14.78 15.18
N THR A 268 3.56 -15.80 14.36
CA THR A 268 4.90 -16.29 14.06
C THR A 268 5.43 -15.69 12.75
N MET A 269 6.74 -15.77 12.52
CA MET A 269 7.30 -15.42 11.20
C MET A 269 6.74 -16.29 10.09
N THR A 270 6.56 -15.70 8.90
CA THR A 270 6.16 -16.44 7.71
C THR A 270 7.24 -17.40 7.24
N ASP A 271 6.87 -18.43 6.48
CA ASP A 271 7.84 -19.38 5.91
C ASP A 271 8.80 -18.69 4.93
N ALA A 272 8.35 -17.63 4.26
CA ALA A 272 9.19 -16.85 3.35
C ALA A 272 10.27 -16.10 4.13
N ASP A 273 9.91 -15.45 5.24
CA ASP A 273 10.88 -14.74 6.07
C ASP A 273 11.85 -15.72 6.71
N LYS A 274 11.36 -16.84 7.26
CA LYS A 274 12.21 -17.91 7.81
C LYS A 274 13.22 -18.40 6.77
N ALA A 275 12.79 -18.62 5.52
CA ALA A 275 13.68 -19.04 4.45
C ALA A 275 14.77 -17.99 4.14
N VAL A 276 14.43 -16.69 4.18
CA VAL A 276 15.42 -15.62 3.98
C VAL A 276 16.48 -15.63 5.08
N TYR A 277 16.08 -15.75 6.35
CA TYR A 277 17.04 -15.78 7.46
C TYR A 277 17.89 -17.05 7.48
N LEU A 278 17.31 -18.21 7.14
CA LEU A 278 18.07 -19.47 7.06
C LEU A 278 19.05 -19.46 5.88
N GLN A 279 18.66 -18.92 4.72
CA GLN A 279 19.57 -18.75 3.57
C GLN A 279 20.70 -17.75 3.85
N GLN A 280 20.47 -16.76 4.70
CA GLN A 280 21.53 -15.84 5.15
C GLN A 280 22.53 -16.53 6.09
N GLN A 281 22.13 -17.57 6.82
CA GLN A 281 23.04 -18.40 7.61
C GLN A 281 23.86 -19.35 6.71
N ASP A 282 23.22 -19.99 5.73
CA ASP A 282 23.89 -20.91 4.79
C ASP A 282 24.94 -20.22 3.89
N ASN A 283 24.85 -18.91 3.67
CA ASN A 283 25.85 -18.14 2.91
C ASN A 283 27.05 -17.67 3.75
N ASN A 284 27.00 -17.82 5.09
CA ASN A 284 28.09 -17.44 5.99
C ASN A 284 28.89 -18.63 6.52
N ASP A 285 28.39 -19.87 6.34
CA ASP A 285 29.09 -21.09 6.74
C ASP A 285 29.42 -21.92 5.50
N ASP A 286 30.72 -22.12 5.25
CA ASP A 286 31.22 -23.04 4.23
C ASP A 286 30.62 -24.45 4.40
N VAL A 287 30.02 -24.95 3.32
CA VAL A 287 30.00 -26.34 2.87
C VAL A 287 29.49 -27.41 3.86
N ASN A 288 28.40 -28.06 3.43
CA ASN A 288 27.78 -29.28 3.96
C ASN A 288 26.94 -29.13 5.23
N ILE A 289 25.62 -28.95 5.05
CA ILE A 289 24.58 -29.94 5.40
C ILE A 289 23.33 -29.60 4.56
N LEU A 290 23.20 -30.24 3.41
CA LEU A 290 21.90 -30.38 2.75
C LEU A 290 21.13 -31.51 3.43
N SER A 291 19.82 -31.26 3.59
CA SER A 291 18.74 -32.19 3.96
C SER A 291 18.65 -32.69 5.40
N THR A 292 18.18 -31.88 6.36
CA THR A 292 17.44 -32.45 7.52
C THR A 292 16.45 -31.58 8.32
N THR A 293 16.11 -30.34 7.95
CA THR A 293 15.24 -29.49 8.82
C THR A 293 13.86 -29.12 8.28
N GLN A 294 13.44 -29.59 7.10
CA GLN A 294 12.08 -29.33 6.58
C GLN A 294 10.96 -30.25 7.14
N ALA A 295 11.23 -31.06 8.18
CA ALA A 295 10.30 -32.11 8.58
C ALA A 295 9.28 -31.77 9.69
N ASN A 296 9.42 -30.65 10.43
CA ASN A 296 8.69 -30.52 11.71
C ASN A 296 7.83 -29.25 11.90
N SER A 297 7.50 -28.48 10.85
CA SER A 297 6.39 -27.50 10.95
C SER A 297 5.08 -28.15 10.49
N PRO A 298 3.96 -27.98 11.20
CA PRO A 298 2.68 -28.42 10.69
C PRO A 298 2.44 -27.70 9.37
N ILE A 299 2.23 -28.46 8.30
CA ILE A 299 2.04 -27.89 6.96
C ILE A 299 0.74 -27.09 6.99
N LEU A 300 0.84 -25.76 7.06
CA LEU A 300 -0.31 -24.88 6.99
C LEU A 300 -1.10 -25.16 5.71
N SER A 301 -2.43 -25.11 5.81
CA SER A 301 -3.26 -25.17 4.62
C SER A 301 -2.94 -24.00 3.69
N THR A 302 -3.28 -24.13 2.40
CA THR A 302 -3.05 -23.04 1.44
C THR A 302 -3.79 -21.75 1.85
N ASN A 303 -4.95 -21.87 2.49
CA ASN A 303 -5.74 -20.74 2.97
C ASN A 303 -5.11 -20.10 4.21
N ASP A 304 -4.62 -20.90 5.15
CA ASP A 304 -3.95 -20.42 6.36
C ASP A 304 -2.67 -19.66 6.00
N ARG A 305 -1.87 -20.19 5.07
CA ARG A 305 -0.67 -19.49 4.57
C ARG A 305 -1.02 -18.17 3.87
N ARG A 306 -2.12 -18.12 3.11
CA ARG A 306 -2.60 -16.87 2.50
C ARG A 306 -3.07 -15.86 3.55
N LEU A 307 -3.71 -16.33 4.62
CA LEU A 307 -4.08 -15.47 5.75
C LEU A 307 -2.84 -14.97 6.49
N HIS A 308 -1.87 -15.84 6.76
CA HIS A 308 -0.60 -15.50 7.42
C HIS A 308 0.16 -14.41 6.67
N ASN A 309 0.39 -14.59 5.37
CA ASN A 309 1.10 -13.61 4.56
C ASN A 309 0.36 -12.27 4.48
N ARG A 310 -0.98 -12.29 4.43
CA ARG A 310 -1.80 -11.06 4.43
C ARG A 310 -1.74 -10.35 5.78
N PHE A 311 -1.79 -11.10 6.87
CA PHE A 311 -1.73 -10.56 8.24
C PHE A 311 -0.35 -9.95 8.53
N SER A 312 0.73 -10.68 8.22
CA SER A 312 2.10 -10.18 8.34
C SER A 312 2.32 -8.90 7.52
N SER A 313 1.94 -8.93 6.23
CA SER A 313 2.06 -7.75 5.38
C SER A 313 1.21 -6.56 5.85
N PHE A 314 0.08 -6.82 6.50
CA PHE A 314 -0.75 -5.77 7.10
C PHE A 314 -0.08 -5.13 8.31
N LEU A 315 0.50 -5.94 9.21
CA LEU A 315 1.25 -5.46 10.37
C LEU A 315 2.44 -4.60 9.94
N ASP A 316 3.27 -5.09 9.02
CA ASP A 316 4.42 -4.35 8.49
C ASP A 316 3.98 -3.01 7.88
N ARG A 317 2.87 -3.01 7.14
CA ARG A 317 2.35 -1.78 6.51
C ARG A 317 1.76 -0.80 7.52
N LEU A 318 1.16 -1.28 8.60
CA LEU A 318 0.68 -0.45 9.70
C LEU A 318 1.85 0.23 10.40
N GLU A 319 2.90 -0.52 10.74
CA GLU A 319 4.10 0.03 11.35
C GLU A 319 4.79 1.05 10.45
N ILE A 320 4.95 0.74 9.15
CA ILE A 320 5.51 1.69 8.18
C ILE A 320 4.62 2.94 8.07
N LEU A 321 3.29 2.80 8.08
CA LEU A 321 2.37 3.93 8.03
C LEU A 321 2.60 4.83 9.26
N ILE A 322 2.61 4.26 10.46
CA ILE A 322 2.86 4.99 11.70
C ILE A 322 4.27 5.61 11.71
N GLY A 323 5.29 4.93 11.20
CA GLY A 323 6.63 5.50 11.02
C GLY A 323 6.61 6.69 10.04
N THR A 324 5.79 6.62 8.99
CA THR A 324 5.64 7.69 8.00
C THR A 324 4.86 8.88 8.56
N TYR A 325 4.06 8.74 9.62
CA TYR A 325 3.42 9.89 10.29
C TYR A 325 4.43 10.94 10.76
N LEU A 326 5.72 10.58 10.92
CA LEU A 326 6.80 11.53 11.17
C LEU A 326 6.94 12.61 10.08
N THR A 327 6.45 12.38 8.86
CA THR A 327 6.38 13.42 7.80
C THR A 327 5.29 14.46 8.05
N LEU A 328 4.43 14.23 9.04
CA LEU A 328 3.35 15.12 9.49
C LEU A 328 3.71 15.84 10.80
N LYS A 329 4.94 15.70 11.29
CA LYS A 329 5.42 16.21 12.61
C LYS A 329 4.90 17.59 13.00
N PRO A 330 5.04 18.65 12.17
CA PRO A 330 4.60 19.99 12.59
C PRO A 330 3.11 20.05 12.90
N ASP A 331 2.31 19.33 12.11
CA ASP A 331 0.86 19.28 12.28
C ASP A 331 0.46 18.31 13.40
N LEU A 332 1.25 17.26 13.67
CA LEU A 332 1.05 16.36 14.82
C LEU A 332 1.26 17.06 16.16
N TYR A 333 2.19 18.02 16.26
CA TYR A 333 2.41 18.76 17.50
C TYR A 333 1.21 19.64 17.89
N LYS A 334 0.33 19.95 16.94
CA LYS A 334 -0.94 20.64 17.21
C LYS A 334 -1.97 19.75 17.92
N LEU A 335 -1.81 18.42 17.86
CA LEU A 335 -2.69 17.50 18.59
C LEU A 335 -2.40 17.58 20.09
N LYS A 336 -3.46 17.88 20.86
CA LYS A 336 -3.43 17.78 22.31
C LYS A 336 -3.07 16.34 22.71
N ASP A 337 -2.14 16.20 23.65
CA ASP A 337 -1.67 14.92 24.17
C ASP A 337 -1.00 13.99 23.14
N SER A 338 -0.51 14.53 22.01
CA SER A 338 0.18 13.78 20.96
C SER A 338 1.31 12.87 21.48
N LEU A 339 2.15 13.38 22.38
CA LEU A 339 3.22 12.61 23.00
C LEU A 339 2.70 11.46 23.87
N ASN A 340 1.59 11.65 24.57
CA ASN A 340 0.98 10.62 25.39
C ASN A 340 0.34 9.54 24.51
N ILE A 341 -0.35 9.93 23.43
CA ILE A 341 -0.90 8.99 22.45
C ILE A 341 0.24 8.14 21.87
N ILE A 342 1.28 8.78 21.33
CA ILE A 342 2.42 8.10 20.72
C ILE A 342 3.14 7.20 21.75
N GLY A 343 3.44 7.73 22.93
CA GLY A 343 4.17 7.01 23.98
C GLY A 343 3.41 5.79 24.50
N THR A 344 2.11 5.93 24.78
CA THR A 344 1.32 4.83 25.33
C THR A 344 0.99 3.75 24.31
N THR A 345 0.89 4.09 23.02
CA THR A 345 0.52 3.11 21.98
C THR A 345 1.72 2.43 21.32
N LEU A 346 2.77 3.18 20.94
CA LEU A 346 3.98 2.58 20.34
C LEU A 346 4.68 1.62 21.30
N PHE A 347 4.71 1.96 22.59
CA PHE A 347 5.41 1.19 23.62
C PHE A 347 4.45 0.37 24.50
N SER A 348 3.20 0.18 24.06
CA SER A 348 2.17 -0.54 24.84
C SER A 348 2.51 -2.00 25.17
N SER A 349 3.46 -2.61 24.45
CA SER A 349 3.81 -4.03 24.57
C SER A 349 5.32 -4.32 24.64
N LEU A 350 6.14 -3.26 24.74
CA LEU A 350 7.56 -3.35 25.09
C LEU A 350 7.68 -3.38 26.61
#